data_AF-A0A533I665-F1
#
_entry.id   AF-A0A533I665-F1
#
_cell.length_a   1.000
_cell.length_b   1.000
_cell.length_c   1.000
_cell.angle_alpha   90.00
_cell.angle_beta   90.00
_cell.angle_gamma   90.00
#
_symmetry.space_group_name_H-M   'P 1'
#
loop_
_entity.id
_entity.type
_entity.pdbx_description
1 polymer ?
#
loop_
_entity_poly.entity_id
_entity_poly.type
_entity_poly.pdbx_seq_one_letter_code
_entity_poly.pdbx_strand_id
1 'polypeptide(L)'
;MHWFERIAQRRIDEAEAKGELRGLTGEGKPLDRERLRERPEDVLHRMMADTGFIPEEFRLRKEVEAKRAVLAQIDDAEERHALQRHISLLELRANIATDARRSSAR
;
A
#
# COMPACT_ATOMS: atom_id res chain seq x y z
N MET A 1 -3.11 -30.42 22.25
CA MET A 1 -2.78 -30.20 20.83
C MET A 1 -4.03 -30.34 19.99
N HIS A 2 -4.48 -29.26 19.36
CA HIS A 2 -5.63 -29.24 18.46
C HIS A 2 -5.33 -29.94 17.13
N TRP A 3 -6.38 -30.32 16.39
CA TRP A 3 -6.26 -31.04 15.12
C TRP A 3 -5.48 -30.25 14.05
N PHE A 4 -5.61 -28.92 14.01
CA PHE A 4 -4.90 -28.06 13.06
C PHE A 4 -3.39 -28.00 13.36
N GLU A 5 -3.01 -28.03 14.64
CA GLU A 5 -1.59 -28.05 15.05
C GLU A 5 -0.91 -29.34 14.56
N ARG A 6 -1.61 -30.47 14.60
CA ARG A 6 -1.10 -31.75 14.08
C ARG A 6 -0.88 -31.72 12.56
N ILE A 7 -1.77 -31.05 11.82
CA ILE A 7 -1.63 -30.87 10.37
C ILE A 7 -0.46 -29.93 10.07
N ALA A 8 -0.35 -28.82 10.82
CA ALA A 8 0.75 -27.88 10.69
C ALA A 8 2.10 -28.56 10.96
N GLN A 9 2.22 -29.32 12.06
CA GLN A 9 3.46 -30.02 12.42
C GLN A 9 3.87 -31.00 11.33
N ARG A 10 2.94 -31.82 10.82
CA ARG A 10 3.24 -32.77 9.73
C ARG A 10 3.78 -32.07 8.48
N ARG A 11 3.24 -30.90 8.12
CA ARG A 11 3.73 -30.11 6.99
C ARG A 11 5.12 -29.54 7.22
N ILE A 12 5.41 -29.11 8.45
CA ILE A 12 6.74 -28.64 8.85
C ILE A 12 7.75 -29.79 8.72
N ASP A 13 7.44 -30.96 9.26
CA ASP A 13 8.32 -32.14 9.21
C ASP A 13 8.59 -32.58 7.75
N GLU A 14 7.57 -32.56 6.90
CA GLU A 14 7.70 -32.87 5.47
C GLU A 14 8.61 -31.86 4.73
N ALA A 15 8.50 -30.56 5.04
CA ALA A 15 9.34 -29.52 4.45
C ALA A 15 10.80 -29.61 4.94
N GLU A 16 11.00 -29.93 6.22
CA GLU A 16 12.32 -30.14 6.80
C GLU A 16 13.03 -31.34 6.16
N ALA A 17 12.33 -32.46 6.00
CA ALA A 17 12.87 -33.67 5.36
C ALA A 17 13.29 -33.43 3.90
N LYS A 18 12.61 -32.52 3.20
CA LYS A 18 12.97 -32.09 1.84
C LYS A 18 14.08 -31.04 1.80
N GLY A 19 14.50 -30.51 2.95
CA GLY A 19 15.48 -29.44 3.04
C GLY A 19 14.95 -28.07 2.60
N GLU A 20 13.63 -27.91 2.44
CA GLU A 20 13.00 -26.65 2.01
C GLU A 20 13.15 -25.53 3.05
N LEU A 21 13.49 -25.88 4.30
CA LEU A 21 13.72 -24.95 5.41
C LEU A 21 15.19 -24.52 5.54
N ARG A 22 16.06 -24.86 4.58
CA ARG A 22 17.49 -24.49 4.54
C ARG A 22 17.80 -23.61 3.33
N GLY A 23 18.81 -22.77 3.45
CA GLY A 23 19.21 -21.78 2.45
C GLY A 23 18.22 -20.62 2.31
N LEU A 24 17.42 -20.34 3.34
CA LEU A 24 16.39 -19.29 3.26
C LEU A 24 17.03 -17.89 3.21
N THR A 25 16.36 -16.97 2.54
CA THR A 25 16.78 -15.57 2.48
C THR A 25 16.86 -14.99 3.89
N GLY A 26 18.07 -14.73 4.37
CA GLY A 26 18.30 -14.20 5.71
C GLY A 26 18.69 -15.23 6.76
N GLU A 27 18.86 -16.51 6.39
CA GLU A 27 19.33 -17.54 7.33
C GLU A 27 20.71 -17.16 7.93
N GLY A 28 20.84 -17.33 9.25
CA GLY A 28 22.04 -16.98 10.00
C GLY A 28 22.28 -15.48 10.19
N LYS A 29 21.48 -14.60 9.57
CA LYS A 29 21.57 -13.15 9.77
C LYS A 29 20.78 -12.73 11.01
N PRO A 30 21.23 -11.69 11.74
CA PRO A 30 20.47 -11.15 12.85
C PRO A 30 19.10 -10.67 12.36
N LEU A 31 18.06 -10.94 13.16
CA LEU A 31 16.71 -10.45 12.89
C LEU A 31 16.69 -8.92 12.90
N ASP A 32 15.96 -8.35 11.96
CA ASP A 32 15.76 -6.91 11.87
C ASP A 32 14.94 -6.43 13.08
N ARG A 33 15.57 -5.59 13.91
CA ARG A 33 14.98 -5.08 15.15
C ARG A 33 13.80 -4.13 14.90
N GLU A 34 13.77 -3.45 13.75
CA GLU A 34 12.63 -2.61 13.39
C GLU A 34 11.43 -3.48 13.04
N ARG A 35 11.65 -4.56 12.27
CA ARG A 35 10.60 -5.54 11.95
C ARG A 35 10.01 -6.22 13.18
N LEU A 36 10.82 -6.48 14.21
CA LEU A 36 10.34 -7.06 15.46
C LEU A 36 9.41 -6.11 16.26
N ARG A 37 9.40 -4.82 15.93
CA ARG A 37 8.55 -3.81 16.58
C ARG A 37 7.32 -3.44 15.76
N GLU A 38 7.16 -4.03 14.58
CA GLU A 38 6.00 -3.79 13.73
C GLU A 38 4.72 -4.24 14.39
N ARG A 39 3.71 -3.38 14.31
CA ARG A 39 2.34 -3.75 14.61
C ARG A 39 1.73 -4.48 13.41
N PRO A 40 0.64 -5.23 13.59
CA PRO A 40 -0.06 -5.89 12.48
C PRO A 40 -0.38 -4.95 11.32
N GLU A 41 -0.73 -3.68 11.62
CA GLU A 41 -0.96 -2.65 10.60
C GLU A 41 0.29 -2.36 9.76
N ASP A 42 1.47 -2.31 10.39
CA ASP A 42 2.74 -2.01 9.72
C ASP A 42 3.13 -3.14 8.77
N VAL A 43 2.88 -4.40 9.18
CA VAL A 43 3.05 -5.58 8.32
C VAL A 43 2.15 -5.50 7.10
N LEU A 44 0.88 -5.16 7.28
CA LEU A 44 -0.09 -5.02 6.18
C LEU A 44 0.33 -3.89 5.22
N HIS A 45 0.73 -2.73 5.76
CA HIS A 45 1.21 -1.61 4.94
C HIS A 45 2.43 -1.97 4.11
N ARG A 46 3.39 -2.70 4.68
CA ARG A 46 4.55 -3.19 3.92
C ARG A 46 4.13 -4.18 2.84
N MET A 47 3.28 -5.17 3.15
CA MET A 47 2.80 -6.13 2.14
C MET A 47 2.10 -5.43 0.97
N MET A 48 1.33 -4.38 1.24
CA MET A 48 0.73 -3.55 0.20
C MET A 48 1.80 -2.79 -0.60
N ALA A 49 2.78 -2.18 0.07
CA ALA A 49 3.87 -1.48 -0.61
C ALA A 49 4.72 -2.40 -1.50
N ASP A 50 5.04 -3.61 -1.02
CA ASP A 50 5.81 -4.63 -1.73
C ASP A 50 5.09 -5.12 -3.00
N THR A 51 3.76 -5.07 -3.03
CA THR A 51 2.94 -5.41 -4.22
C THR A 51 2.71 -4.22 -5.15
N GLY A 52 3.27 -3.05 -4.84
CA GLY A 52 3.08 -1.82 -5.62
C GLY A 52 1.70 -1.19 -5.46
N PHE A 53 0.96 -1.52 -4.39
CA PHE A 53 -0.32 -0.90 -4.10
C PHE A 53 -0.13 0.59 -3.78
N ILE A 54 -0.83 1.43 -4.54
CA ILE A 54 -0.85 2.88 -4.34
C ILE A 54 -2.25 3.27 -3.88
N PRO A 55 -2.42 3.82 -2.66
CA PRO A 55 -3.70 4.31 -2.19
C PRO A 55 -4.31 5.37 -3.13
N GLU A 56 -5.63 5.39 -3.20
CA GLU A 56 -6.36 6.21 -4.17
C GLU A 56 -6.07 7.71 -4.02
N GLU A 57 -5.87 8.20 -2.79
CA GLU A 57 -5.55 9.61 -2.54
C GLU A 57 -4.26 10.06 -3.24
N PHE A 58 -3.25 9.19 -3.33
CA PHE A 58 -2.01 9.53 -4.02
C PHE A 58 -2.19 9.56 -5.53
N ARG A 59 -3.01 8.65 -6.07
CA ARG A 59 -3.34 8.63 -7.50
C ARG A 59 -4.08 9.91 -7.91
N LEU A 60 -5.09 10.30 -7.13
CA LEU A 60 -5.88 11.51 -7.37
C LEU A 60 -5.05 12.79 -7.23
N ARG A 61 -4.14 12.86 -6.25
CA ARG A 61 -3.24 14.01 -6.09
C ARG A 61 -2.29 14.19 -7.29
N LYS A 62 -1.73 13.09 -7.81
CA LYS A 62 -0.92 13.15 -9.05
C LYS A 62 -1.74 13.63 -10.24
N GLU A 63 -3.00 13.21 -10.34
CA GLU A 63 -3.89 13.67 -11.41
C GLU A 63 -4.21 15.17 -11.30
N VAL A 64 -4.44 15.67 -10.09
CA VAL A 64 -4.62 17.11 -9.82
C VAL A 64 -3.38 17.89 -10.26
N GLU A 65 -2.18 17.44 -9.88
CA GLU A 65 -0.93 18.09 -10.26
C GLU A 65 -0.74 18.12 -11.78
N ALA A 66 -0.99 17.01 -12.47
CA ALA A 66 -0.94 16.94 -13.93
C ALA A 66 -1.92 17.91 -14.59
N LYS A 67 -3.16 18.00 -14.08
CA LYS A 67 -4.16 18.94 -14.62
C LYS A 67 -3.82 20.40 -14.31
N ARG A 68 -3.20 20.70 -13.17
CA ARG A 68 -2.70 22.05 -12.87
C ARG A 68 -1.57 22.46 -13.82
N ALA A 69 -0.69 21.53 -14.19
CA ALA A 69 0.34 21.78 -15.19
C ALA A 69 -0.26 22.09 -16.57
N VAL A 70 -1.33 21.39 -16.97
CA VAL A 70 -2.08 21.69 -18.20
C VAL A 70 -2.80 23.03 -18.10
N LEU A 71 -3.42 23.35 -16.96
CA LEU A 71 -4.12 24.61 -16.74
C LEU A 71 -3.21 25.83 -16.93
N ALA A 72 -1.92 25.72 -16.59
CA ALA A 72 -0.93 26.77 -16.77
C ALA A 72 -0.60 27.07 -18.25
N GLN A 73 -1.00 26.20 -19.17
CA GLN A 73 -0.72 26.29 -20.61
C GLN A 73 -1.97 26.65 -21.44
N ILE A 74 -3.14 26.84 -20.81
CA ILE A 74 -4.39 27.16 -21.50
C ILE A 74 -4.63 28.67 -21.47
N ASP A 75 -4.74 29.26 -22.66
CA ASP A 75 -5.07 30.67 -22.85
C ASP A 75 -6.58 30.93 -23.01
N ASP A 76 -7.34 29.92 -23.45
CA ASP A 76 -8.80 30.04 -23.62
C ASP A 76 -9.53 30.07 -22.27
N ALA A 77 -10.36 31.10 -22.07
CA ALA A 77 -11.02 31.34 -20.79
C ALA A 77 -12.09 30.27 -20.45
N GLU A 78 -12.82 29.76 -21.44
CA GLU A 78 -13.86 28.73 -21.25
C GLU A 78 -13.23 27.38 -20.90
N GLU A 79 -12.21 26.97 -21.66
CA GLU A 79 -11.44 25.75 -21.39
C GLU A 79 -10.74 25.81 -20.02
N ARG A 80 -10.17 26.96 -19.67
CA ARG A 80 -9.56 27.21 -18.36
C ARG A 80 -10.58 27.04 -17.23
N HIS A 81 -11.77 27.62 -17.37
CA HIS A 81 -12.85 27.47 -16.39
C HIS A 81 -13.35 26.03 -16.28
N ALA A 82 -13.48 25.32 -17.40
CA ALA A 82 -13.88 23.92 -17.40
C ALA A 82 -12.85 23.02 -16.68
N LEU A 83 -11.55 23.24 -16.95
CA LEU A 83 -10.48 22.48 -16.31
C LEU A 83 -10.35 22.80 -14.82
N GLN A 84 -10.58 24.04 -14.39
CA GLN A 84 -10.64 24.42 -12.98
C GLN A 84 -11.75 23.68 -12.23
N ARG A 85 -12.96 23.60 -12.80
CA ARG A 85 -14.07 22.82 -12.20
C ARG A 85 -13.69 21.35 -12.05
N HIS A 86 -13.01 20.78 -13.03
CA HIS A 86 -12.54 19.40 -12.98
C HIS A 86 -11.48 19.21 -11.89
N ILE A 87 -10.51 20.12 -11.78
CA ILE A 87 -9.50 20.08 -10.71
C ILE A 87 -10.17 20.12 -9.33
N SER A 88 -11.13 21.01 -9.11
CA SER A 88 -11.86 21.10 -7.83
C SER A 88 -12.61 19.81 -7.49
N LEU A 89 -13.20 19.13 -8.48
CA LEU A 89 -13.85 17.83 -8.27
C LEU A 89 -12.84 16.75 -7.87
N LEU A 90 -11.66 16.72 -8.50
CA LEU A 90 -10.61 15.76 -8.17
C LEU A 90 -10.01 16.01 -6.78
N GLU A 91 -9.84 17.28 -6.41
CA GLU A 91 -9.42 17.67 -5.06
C GLU A 91 -10.41 17.21 -3.99
N LEU A 92 -11.72 17.40 -4.23
CA LEU A 92 -12.76 16.89 -3.34
C LEU A 92 -12.66 15.36 -3.19
N ARG A 93 -12.52 14.63 -4.29
CA ARG A 93 -12.35 13.17 -4.27
C ARG A 93 -11.11 12.74 -3.49
N ALA A 94 -9.98 13.43 -3.68
CA ALA A 94 -8.74 13.14 -2.97
C ALA A 94 -8.89 13.37 -1.45
N ASN A 95 -9.63 14.39 -1.05
CA ASN A 95 -9.91 14.67 0.36
C ASN A 95 -10.81 13.59 0.97
N ILE A 96 -11.88 13.17 0.28
CA ILE A 96 -12.74 12.07 0.73
C ILE A 96 -11.94 10.77 0.91
N ALA A 97 -11.07 10.43 -0.05
CA ALA A 97 -10.21 9.25 0.05
C ALA A 97 -9.23 9.34 1.24
N THR A 98 -8.68 10.54 1.49
CA THR A 98 -7.80 10.78 2.64
C THR A 98 -8.54 10.59 3.97
N ASP A 99 -9.77 11.09 4.08
CA ASP A 99 -10.57 10.96 5.30
C ASP A 99 -11.01 9.52 5.54
N ALA A 100 -11.39 8.78 4.49
CA ALA A 100 -11.71 7.36 4.58
C ALA A 100 -10.51 6.52 5.07
N ARG A 101 -9.29 6.89 4.68
CA ARG A 101 -8.07 6.24 5.16
C ARG A 101 -7.73 6.61 6.61
N ARG A 102 -7.98 7.86 7.01
CA ARG A 102 -7.78 8.30 8.39
C ARG A 102 -8.78 7.66 9.35
N SER A 103 -10.01 7.45 8.93
CA SER A 103 -11.03 6.79 9.75
C SER A 103 -10.77 5.30 9.89
N SER A 104 -10.20 4.62 8.89
CA SER A 104 -9.82 3.21 8.97
C SER A 104 -8.53 2.94 9.75
N ALA A 105 -7.72 3.97 9.99
CA ALA A 105 -6.48 3.89 10.77
C ALA A 105 -6.65 4.26 12.26
N ARG A 106 -7.87 4.58 12.71
CA ARG A 106 -8.22 4.79 14.13
C ARG A 106 -8.89 3.55 14.71
#